data_AF-E0SIZ2-F1
#
_entry.id   AF-E0SIZ2-F1
#
_cell.length_a   1.000
_cell.length_b   1.000
_cell.length_c   1.000
_cell.angle_alpha   90.00
_cell.angle_beta   90.00
_cell.angle_gamma   90.00
#
_symmetry.space_group_name_H-M   'P 1'
#
loop_
_entity.id
_entity.type
_entity.pdbx_description
1 polymer ?
#
loop_
_entity_poly.entity_id
_entity_poly.type
_entity_poly.pdbx_seq_one_letter_code
_entity_poly.pdbx_strand_id
1 'polypeptide(L)'
;MWIMLAGSLLTLQFNRTIAVVLLLVTLAWGLGNSVLAWSGALHVSGGAMLMAFAALAGLLYGLAWMWSGKLWVATLFHFGLNLYHLLFFTYPMLQRGV
;
A
#
# COMPACT_ATOMS: atom_id res chain seq x y z
N MET A 1 9.28 -3.65 2.90
CA MET A 1 8.14 -4.58 2.75
C MET A 1 7.06 -4.06 1.81
N TRP A 2 6.37 -2.98 2.15
CA TRP A 2 5.22 -2.50 1.37
C TRP A 2 5.60 -2.03 -0.05
N ILE A 3 6.77 -1.40 -0.19
CA ILE A 3 7.32 -1.04 -1.52
C ILE A 3 7.68 -2.25 -2.37
N MET A 4 8.22 -3.32 -1.76
CA MET A 4 8.54 -4.55 -2.49
C MET A 4 7.26 -5.31 -2.88
N LEU A 5 6.24 -5.31 -2.01
CA LEU A 5 4.92 -5.86 -2.32
C LEU A 5 4.25 -5.09 -3.47
N ALA A 6 4.21 -3.76 -3.38
CA ALA A 6 3.65 -2.90 -4.43
C ALA A 6 4.40 -3.08 -5.75
N GLY A 7 5.74 -3.18 -5.72
CA GLY A 7 6.56 -3.48 -6.89
C GLY A 7 6.25 -4.87 -7.49
N SER A 8 6.01 -5.88 -6.66
CA SER A 8 5.61 -7.21 -7.13
C SER A 8 4.26 -7.20 -7.86
N LEU A 9 3.27 -6.45 -7.33
CA LEU A 9 1.94 -6.32 -7.94
C LEU A 9 1.99 -5.46 -9.21
N LEU A 10 2.80 -4.41 -9.22
CA LEU A 10 3.00 -3.53 -10.36
C LEU A 10 3.59 -4.30 -11.55
N THR A 11 4.61 -5.12 -11.30
CA THR A 11 5.30 -5.90 -12.33
C THR A 11 4.51 -7.14 -12.77
N LEU A 12 3.50 -7.58 -12.01
CA LEU A 12 2.68 -8.75 -12.31
C LEU A 12 2.05 -8.70 -13.72
N GLN A 13 1.68 -7.52 -14.19
CA GLN A 13 1.05 -7.33 -15.51
C GLN A 13 2.04 -7.34 -16.68
N PHE A 14 3.33 -7.14 -16.41
CA PHE A 14 4.37 -6.97 -17.44
C PHE A 14 5.34 -8.16 -17.46
N ASN A 15 5.64 -8.76 -16.30
CA ASN A 15 6.53 -9.91 -16.18
C ASN A 15 6.23 -10.71 -14.91
N ARG A 16 5.57 -11.85 -15.08
CA ARG A 16 5.14 -12.74 -13.98
C ARG A 16 6.33 -13.27 -13.16
N THR A 17 7.46 -13.56 -13.80
CA THR A 17 8.63 -14.13 -13.12
C THR A 17 9.25 -13.12 -12.16
N ILE A 18 9.44 -11.88 -12.62
CA ILE A 18 9.97 -10.79 -11.77
C ILE A 18 9.02 -10.53 -10.60
N ALA A 19 7.71 -10.49 -10.85
CA ALA A 19 6.70 -10.31 -9.81
C ALA A 19 6.77 -11.40 -8.73
N VAL A 20 6.87 -12.67 -9.12
CA VAL A 20 6.99 -13.79 -8.18
C VAL A 20 8.28 -13.71 -7.37
N VAL A 21 9.41 -13.39 -8.01
CA VAL A 21 10.69 -13.20 -7.31
C VAL A 21 10.56 -12.09 -6.25
N LEU A 22 10.02 -10.93 -6.64
CA LEU A 22 9.81 -9.81 -5.72
C LEU A 22 8.84 -10.16 -4.58
N LEU A 23 7.78 -10.93 -4.88
CA LEU A 23 6.82 -11.39 -3.87
C LEU A 23 7.48 -12.33 -2.85
N LEU A 24 8.29 -13.29 -3.30
CA LEU A 24 9.01 -14.22 -2.42
C LEU A 24 10.02 -13.50 -1.53
N VAL A 25 10.76 -12.53 -2.08
CA VAL A 25 11.66 -11.67 -1.30
C VAL A 25 10.88 -10.87 -0.26
N THR A 26 9.71 -10.33 -0.64
CA THR A 26 8.85 -9.59 0.28
C THR A 26 8.31 -10.46 1.41
N LEU A 27 7.93 -11.70 1.11
CA LEU A 27 7.43 -12.68 2.07
C LEU A 27 8.52 -13.05 3.08
N ALA A 28 9.72 -13.38 2.61
CA ALA A 28 10.86 -13.73 3.46
C ALA A 28 11.25 -12.58 4.39
N TRP A 29 11.37 -11.37 3.83
CA TRP A 29 11.61 -10.17 4.63
C TRP A 29 10.48 -9.93 5.64
N GLY A 30 9.24 -10.24 5.28
CA GLY A 30 8.09 -10.02 6.14
C GLY A 30 7.92 -10.94 7.31
N LEU A 31 8.31 -12.20 7.13
CA LEU A 31 8.40 -13.17 8.22
C LEU A 31 9.52 -12.77 9.18
N GLY A 32 10.67 -12.32 8.67
CA GLY A 32 11.80 -11.87 9.48
C GLY A 32 11.53 -10.62 10.33
N ASN A 33 10.55 -9.79 9.95
CA ASN A 33 10.18 -8.57 10.68
C ASN A 33 8.88 -8.73 11.50
N SER A 34 8.27 -9.92 11.55
CA SER A 34 6.97 -10.19 12.20
C SER A 34 5.79 -9.33 11.72
N VAL A 35 5.94 -8.56 10.65
CA VAL A 35 4.92 -7.65 10.10
C VAL A 35 3.72 -8.40 9.55
N LEU A 36 3.94 -9.61 9.00
CA LEU A 36 2.87 -10.44 8.43
C LEU A 36 1.89 -10.97 9.49
N ALA A 37 2.30 -11.01 10.76
CA ALA A 37 1.44 -11.49 11.85
C ALA A 37 0.39 -10.46 12.30
N TRP A 38 0.55 -9.16 11.96
CA TRP A 38 -0.20 -8.08 12.61
C TRP A 38 -0.79 -7.01 11.65
N SER A 39 -0.43 -7.04 10.36
CA SER A 39 -0.68 -5.93 9.40
C SER A 39 -2.15 -5.47 9.21
N GLY A 40 -3.14 -6.33 9.43
CA GLY A 40 -4.56 -5.96 9.32
C GLY A 40 -5.15 -5.28 10.57
N ALA A 41 -4.60 -5.53 11.75
CA ALA A 41 -5.16 -5.06 13.03
C ALA A 41 -4.78 -3.61 13.38
N LEU A 42 -3.74 -3.05 12.74
CA LEU A 42 -3.19 -1.72 13.07
C LEU A 42 -4.07 -0.52 12.69
N HIS A 43 -5.06 -0.71 11.83
CA HIS A 43 -5.94 0.42 11.48
C HIS A 43 -6.98 0.68 12.59
N VAL A 44 -7.24 -0.32 13.44
CA VAL A 44 -8.11 -0.18 14.62
C VAL A 44 -7.52 0.79 15.63
N SER A 45 -6.19 0.81 15.80
CA SER A 45 -5.51 1.78 16.67
C SER A 45 -5.48 3.21 16.12
N GLY A 46 -5.85 3.43 14.85
CA GLY A 46 -5.92 4.75 14.22
C GLY A 46 -7.26 5.49 14.39
N GLY A 47 -8.25 4.85 15.02
CA GLY A 47 -9.58 5.42 15.25
C GLY A 47 -10.55 5.33 14.06
N ALA A 48 -11.84 5.56 14.32
CA ALA A 48 -12.93 5.36 13.35
C ALA A 48 -12.80 6.21 12.06
N MET A 49 -12.23 7.41 12.18
CA MET A 49 -12.01 8.29 11.03
C MET A 49 -10.96 7.72 10.08
N LEU A 50 -9.89 7.11 10.61
CA LEU A 50 -8.86 6.47 9.80
C LEU A 50 -9.39 5.21 9.11
N MET A 51 -10.28 4.46 9.77
CA MET A 51 -10.99 3.34 9.15
C MET A 51 -11.89 3.80 7.98
N ALA A 52 -12.64 4.88 8.15
CA ALA A 52 -13.48 5.45 7.10
C ALA A 52 -12.66 5.92 5.88
N PHE A 53 -11.54 6.62 6.12
CA PHE A 53 -10.62 7.02 5.07
C PHE A 53 -9.98 5.82 4.35
N ALA A 54 -9.56 4.79 5.09
CA ALA A 54 -9.01 3.57 4.51
C ALA A 54 -10.04 2.82 3.63
N ALA A 55 -11.30 2.78 4.06
CA ALA A 55 -12.39 2.18 3.28
C ALA A 55 -12.67 2.96 1.99
N LEU A 56 -12.74 4.30 2.06
CA LEU A 56 -12.93 5.16 0.89
C LEU A 56 -11.75 5.05 -0.08
N ALA A 57 -10.53 5.05 0.42
CA ALA A 57 -9.33 4.83 -0.37
C ALA A 57 -9.36 3.47 -1.08
N GLY A 58 -9.72 2.39 -0.36
CA GLY A 58 -9.91 1.06 -0.94
C GLY A 58 -10.95 1.02 -2.07
N LEU A 59 -12.08 1.71 -1.88
CA LEU A 59 -13.11 1.87 -2.92
C LEU A 59 -12.58 2.58 -4.17
N LEU A 60 -11.83 3.68 -4.00
CA LEU A 60 -11.23 4.41 -5.12
C LEU A 60 -10.24 3.55 -5.91
N TYR A 61 -9.39 2.77 -5.24
CA TYR A 61 -8.45 1.86 -5.90
C TYR A 61 -9.18 0.72 -6.62
N GLY A 62 -10.23 0.18 -6.01
CA GLY A 62 -11.08 -0.84 -6.62
C GLY A 62 -11.79 -0.35 -7.87
N LEU A 63 -12.35 0.87 -7.83
CA LEU A 63 -12.97 1.50 -9.00
C LEU A 63 -11.95 1.80 -10.10
N ALA A 64 -10.75 2.28 -9.75
CA ALA A 64 -9.66 2.51 -10.70
C ALA A 64 -9.26 1.20 -11.41
N TRP A 65 -9.27 0.08 -10.70
CA TRP A 65 -9.04 -1.24 -11.29
C TRP A 65 -10.20 -1.67 -12.19
N MET A 66 -11.45 -1.57 -11.72
CA MET A 66 -12.64 -1.98 -12.46
C MET A 66 -12.78 -1.22 -13.78
N TRP A 67 -12.43 0.07 -13.80
CA TRP A 67 -12.55 0.88 -15.01
C TRP A 67 -11.39 0.67 -15.99
N SER A 68 -10.17 0.47 -15.49
CA SER A 68 -8.99 0.34 -16.35
C SER A 68 -8.68 -1.09 -16.78
N GLY A 69 -9.18 -2.10 -16.04
CA GLY A 69 -8.78 -3.50 -16.15
C GLY A 69 -7.31 -3.76 -15.78
N LYS A 70 -6.58 -2.73 -15.35
CA LYS A 70 -5.12 -2.72 -15.20
C LYS A 70 -4.74 -2.50 -13.75
N LEU A 71 -4.14 -3.51 -13.14
CA LEU A 71 -3.68 -3.50 -11.75
C LEU A 71 -2.69 -2.36 -11.48
N TRP A 72 -1.85 -2.00 -12.47
CA TRP A 72 -0.90 -0.90 -12.31
C TRP A 72 -1.57 0.45 -12.06
N VAL A 73 -2.77 0.67 -12.61
CA VAL A 73 -3.52 1.92 -12.41
C VAL A 73 -3.96 2.03 -10.95
N ALA A 74 -4.52 0.96 -10.40
CA ALA A 74 -4.88 0.91 -8.98
C ALA A 74 -3.66 1.07 -8.07
N THR A 75 -2.52 0.44 -8.40
CA THR A 75 -1.26 0.63 -7.66
C THR A 75 -0.76 2.07 -7.72
N LEU A 76 -0.88 2.74 -8.87
CA LEU A 76 -0.49 4.14 -9.02
C LEU A 76 -1.35 5.07 -8.17
N PHE A 77 -2.67 4.88 -8.16
CA PHE A 77 -3.58 5.63 -7.29
C PHE A 77 -3.26 5.40 -5.81
N HIS A 78 -3.01 4.15 -5.42
CA HIS A 78 -2.63 3.80 -4.06
C HIS A 78 -1.32 4.49 -3.64
N PHE A 79 -0.30 4.41 -4.48
CA PHE A 79 0.99 5.03 -4.21
C PHE A 79 0.90 6.56 -4.18
N GLY A 80 0.18 7.16 -5.14
CA GLY A 80 0.01 8.61 -5.22
C GLY A 80 -0.70 9.20 -4.00
N LEU A 81 -1.76 8.54 -3.52
CA LEU A 81 -2.45 8.96 -2.29
C LEU A 81 -1.55 8.81 -1.05
N ASN A 82 -0.77 7.73 -0.95
CA ASN A 82 0.21 7.58 0.14
C ASN A 82 1.31 8.66 0.08
N LEU A 83 1.81 8.99 -1.11
CA LEU A 83 2.83 10.02 -1.29
C LEU A 83 2.29 11.41 -0.92
N TYR A 84 1.07 11.73 -1.34
CA TYR A 84 0.38 12.95 -0.91
C TYR A 84 0.26 13.01 0.61
N HIS A 85 -0.14 11.90 1.25
CA HIS A 85 -0.25 11.86 2.70
C HIS A 85 1.08 12.10 3.42
N LEU A 86 2.16 11.46 2.95
CA LEU A 86 3.49 11.62 3.51
C LEU A 86 4.02 13.05 3.37
N LEU A 87 3.91 13.62 2.16
CA LEU A 87 4.48 14.93 1.84
C LEU A 87 3.74 16.08 2.52
N PHE A 88 2.42 16.00 2.64
CA PHE A 88 1.60 17.13 3.09
C PHE A 88 1.07 17.01 4.52
N PHE A 89 0.95 15.81 5.07
CA PHE A 89 0.48 15.62 6.45
C PHE A 89 1.57 15.05 7.36
N THR A 90 2.14 13.89 7.04
CA THR A 90 3.04 13.20 7.97
C THR A 90 4.36 13.93 8.20
N TYR A 91 5.11 14.28 7.15
CA TYR A 91 6.38 15.01 7.31
C TYR A 91 6.18 16.42 7.87
N PRO A 92 5.18 17.20 7.43
CA PRO A 92 4.93 18.50 8.02
C PRO A 92 4.44 18.45 9.48
N MET A 93 3.78 17.37 9.92
CA MET A 93 3.45 17.18 11.35
C MET A 93 4.70 16.80 12.15
N LEU A 94 5.54 15.89 11.63
CA LEU A 94 6.80 15.51 12.26
C LEU A 94 7.76 16.71 12.41
N GLN A 95 7.86 17.57 11.39
CA GLN A 95 8.65 18.81 11.46
C GLN A 95 8.10 19.82 12.47
N ARG A 96 6.80 19.76 12.78
CA ARG A 96 6.17 20.63 13.79
C ARG A 96 6.31 20.10 15.22
N GLY A 97 6.91 18.91 15.41
CA GLY A 97 7.25 18.37 16.73
C GLY A 97 6.05 17.95 17.59
N VAL A 98 4.90 17.66 16.97
CA VAL A 98 3.75 17.03 17.63
C VAL A 98 3.95 15.54 17.81
#